data_AF-G7M1N1-F1
#
_entry.id   AF-G7M1N1-F1
#
_cell.length_a   1.000
_cell.length_b   1.000
_cell.length_c   1.000
_cell.angle_alpha   90.00
_cell.angle_beta   90.00
_cell.angle_gamma   90.00
#
_symmetry.space_group_name_H-M   'P 1'
#
loop_
_entity.id
_entity.type
_entity.pdbx_description
1 polymer ?
#
loop_
_entity_poly.entity_id
_entity_poly.type
_entity_poly.pdbx_seq_one_letter_code
_entity_poly.pdbx_strand_id
1 'polypeptide(L)'
;MSSDGFDFSELTKFEKKLVEKANDTMPKESKKFIKKEGNKLNKKNKAVFKSKGIEEKTGNLIRGFKAGKAYKYRGVWSVRALNSSPHVHLINDGYMWTPHKKVARGQSHKQTGEEKFIPGFHFMEEAAKAFESGYYSDVEEFLQEVFIKGL
;
A
#
# COMPACT_ATOMS: atom_id res chain seq x y z
N MET A 1 38.46 -5.61 4.70
CA MET A 1 37.82 -4.35 5.13
C MET A 1 36.57 -4.76 5.88
N SER A 2 36.71 -5.05 7.18
CA SER A 2 35.57 -5.41 8.03
C SER A 2 34.65 -4.20 8.14
N SER A 3 33.38 -4.33 7.75
CA SER A 3 32.39 -3.35 8.16
C SER A 3 32.14 -3.59 9.65
N ASP A 4 32.70 -2.75 10.50
CA ASP A 4 32.24 -2.58 11.88
C ASP A 4 30.81 -2.00 11.82
N GLY A 5 29.85 -2.86 11.49
CA GLY A 5 28.43 -2.54 11.46
C GLY A 5 27.88 -2.58 12.88
N PHE A 6 27.21 -1.50 13.29
CA PHE A 6 26.45 -1.49 14.54
C PHE A 6 25.45 -2.67 14.56
N ASP A 7 25.46 -3.44 15.64
CA ASP A 7 24.46 -4.48 15.87
C ASP A 7 23.16 -3.82 16.41
N PHE A 8 22.12 -3.81 15.58
CA PHE A 8 20.80 -3.29 15.92
C PHE A 8 19.82 -4.38 16.36
N SER A 9 20.27 -5.62 16.54
CA SER A 9 19.40 -6.76 16.84
C SER A 9 18.59 -6.56 18.13
N GLU A 10 19.21 -6.00 19.18
CA GLU A 10 18.53 -5.69 20.45
C GLU A 10 17.49 -4.57 20.29
N LEU A 11 17.77 -3.55 19.48
CA LEU A 11 16.80 -2.49 19.18
C LEU A 11 15.58 -3.04 18.43
N THR A 12 15.81 -3.88 17.42
CA THR A 12 14.72 -4.56 16.70
C THR A 12 13.90 -5.47 17.61
N LYS A 13 14.52 -6.16 18.58
CA LYS A 13 13.79 -6.95 19.59
C LYS A 13 12.93 -6.05 20.49
N PHE A 14 13.47 -4.90 20.92
CA PHE A 14 12.74 -3.93 21.73
C PHE A 14 11.52 -3.38 20.97
N GLU A 15 11.70 -2.95 19.73
CA GLU A 15 10.61 -2.46 18.87
C GLU A 15 9.48 -3.49 18.73
N LYS A 16 9.82 -4.76 18.46
CA LYS A 16 8.82 -5.84 18.36
C LYS A 16 8.03 -6.00 19.65
N LYS A 17 8.73 -6.05 20.79
CA LYS A 17 8.08 -6.15 22.12
C LYS A 17 7.20 -4.95 22.40
N LEU A 18 7.62 -3.74 22.04
CA LEU A 18 6.83 -2.52 22.23
C LEU A 18 5.56 -2.56 21.39
N VAL A 19 5.67 -2.96 20.11
CA VAL A 19 4.52 -3.10 19.22
C VAL A 19 3.56 -4.18 19.75
N GLU A 20 4.06 -5.34 20.15
CA GLU A 20 3.25 -6.40 20.76
C GLU A 20 2.54 -5.91 22.01
N LYS A 21 3.26 -5.26 22.93
CA LYS A 21 2.71 -4.69 24.16
C LYS A 21 1.58 -3.70 23.86
N ALA A 22 1.79 -2.74 22.97
CA ALA A 22 0.77 -1.76 22.56
C ALA A 22 -0.47 -2.45 21.96
N ASN A 23 -0.25 -3.49 21.16
CA ASN A 23 -1.31 -4.26 20.53
C ASN A 23 -2.16 -5.06 21.54
N ASP A 24 -1.58 -5.44 22.68
CA ASP A 24 -2.24 -6.24 23.72
C ASP A 24 -2.90 -5.37 24.79
N THR A 25 -2.24 -4.31 25.26
CA THR A 25 -2.78 -3.41 26.29
C THR A 25 -3.74 -2.37 25.70
N MET A 26 -3.48 -1.90 24.48
CA MET A 26 -4.24 -0.83 23.82
C MET A 26 -4.74 -1.23 22.42
N PRO A 27 -5.45 -2.37 22.27
CA PRO A 27 -5.83 -2.91 20.98
C PRO A 27 -6.76 -1.99 20.18
N LYS A 28 -7.58 -1.17 20.86
CA LYS A 28 -8.53 -0.26 20.19
C LYS A 28 -7.79 0.92 19.56
N GLU A 29 -6.83 1.47 20.27
CA GLU A 29 -5.95 2.56 19.89
C GLU A 29 -5.08 2.11 18.71
N SER A 30 -4.38 0.98 18.83
CA SER A 30 -3.56 0.42 17.75
C SER A 30 -4.40 0.13 16.48
N LYS A 31 -5.59 -0.46 16.63
CA LYS A 31 -6.49 -0.72 15.50
C LYS A 31 -6.93 0.58 14.81
N LYS A 32 -7.29 1.60 15.60
CA LYS A 32 -7.72 2.91 15.09
C LYS A 32 -6.57 3.61 14.37
N PHE A 33 -5.38 3.60 14.95
CA PHE A 33 -4.15 4.15 14.36
C PHE A 33 -3.87 3.52 13.00
N ILE A 34 -3.71 2.20 12.95
CA ILE A 34 -3.42 1.47 11.70
C ILE A 34 -4.51 1.73 10.65
N LYS A 35 -5.79 1.77 11.03
CA LYS A 35 -6.87 2.08 10.09
C LYS A 35 -6.79 3.52 9.54
N LYS A 36 -6.43 4.49 10.37
CA LYS A 36 -6.19 5.90 9.96
C LYS A 36 -5.06 5.97 8.94
N GLU A 37 -3.96 5.27 9.22
CA GLU A 37 -2.78 5.25 8.34
C GLU A 37 -3.06 4.56 7.00
N GLY A 38 -3.81 3.45 6.98
CA GLY A 38 -4.27 2.85 5.74
C GLY A 38 -5.16 3.78 4.89
N ASN A 39 -5.98 4.63 5.51
CA ASN A 39 -6.77 5.63 4.78
C ASN A 39 -5.88 6.74 4.20
N LYS A 40 -4.88 7.22 4.97
CA LYS A 40 -3.91 8.22 4.49
C LYS A 40 -3.11 7.71 3.30
N LEU A 41 -2.57 6.48 3.38
CA LEU A 41 -1.84 5.87 2.27
C LEU A 41 -2.71 5.74 1.02
N ASN A 42 -3.98 5.33 1.14
CA ASN A 42 -4.87 5.29 -0.03
C ASN A 42 -5.18 6.66 -0.63
N LYS A 43 -5.27 7.70 0.21
CA LYS A 43 -5.43 9.07 -0.29
C LYS A 43 -4.22 9.47 -1.13
N LYS A 44 -3.00 9.10 -0.69
CA LYS A 44 -1.77 9.29 -1.48
C LYS A 44 -1.77 8.46 -2.76
N ASN A 45 -2.09 7.16 -2.70
CA ASN A 45 -2.22 6.29 -3.87
C ASN A 45 -3.14 6.90 -4.94
N LYS A 46 -4.32 7.38 -4.53
CA LYS A 46 -5.28 8.02 -5.42
C LYS A 46 -4.77 9.35 -6.00
N ALA A 47 -4.00 10.13 -5.23
CA ALA A 47 -3.42 11.38 -5.69
C ALA A 47 -2.34 11.13 -6.76
N VAL A 48 -1.42 10.18 -6.51
CA VAL A 48 -0.37 9.78 -7.46
C VAL A 48 -0.97 9.15 -8.71
N PHE A 49 -1.98 8.28 -8.56
CA PHE A 49 -2.68 7.71 -9.71
C PHE A 49 -3.22 8.80 -10.65
N LYS A 50 -3.82 9.86 -10.09
CA LYS A 50 -4.33 10.99 -10.88
C LYS A 50 -3.22 11.81 -11.52
N SER A 51 -2.09 12.03 -10.84
CA SER A 51 -0.98 12.82 -11.39
C SER A 51 -0.29 12.13 -12.57
N LYS A 52 -0.40 10.79 -12.67
CA LYS A 52 0.11 10.00 -13.80
C LYS A 52 -0.71 10.15 -15.09
N GLY A 53 -1.84 10.86 -15.07
CA GLY A 53 -2.66 11.07 -16.26
C GLY A 53 -3.32 9.80 -16.81
N ILE A 54 -3.53 8.79 -15.95
CA ILE A 54 -4.15 7.52 -16.35
C ILE A 54 -5.61 7.78 -16.70
N GLU A 55 -5.97 7.52 -17.97
CA GLU A 55 -7.34 7.71 -18.45
C GLU A 55 -8.32 6.71 -17.82
N GLU A 56 -9.50 7.22 -17.45
CA GLU A 56 -10.59 6.39 -16.94
C GLU A 56 -11.88 6.62 -17.71
N LYS A 57 -12.52 5.54 -18.16
CA LYS A 57 -13.83 5.63 -18.85
C LYS A 57 -15.02 5.72 -17.89
N THR A 58 -14.93 5.10 -16.72
CA THR A 58 -16.09 4.87 -15.82
C THR A 58 -15.89 5.36 -14.37
N GLY A 59 -14.71 5.89 -14.04
CA GLY A 59 -14.38 6.31 -12.67
C GLY A 59 -14.20 5.16 -11.66
N ASN A 60 -14.37 3.90 -12.09
CA ASN A 60 -14.32 2.72 -11.21
C ASN A 60 -12.93 2.54 -10.59
N LEU A 61 -11.87 2.85 -11.34
CA LEU A 61 -10.49 2.75 -10.87
C LEU A 61 -10.24 3.73 -9.72
N ILE A 62 -10.60 5.00 -9.87
CA ILE A 62 -10.53 6.00 -8.79
C ILE A 62 -11.37 5.60 -7.56
N ARG A 63 -12.58 5.04 -7.76
CA ARG A 63 -13.44 4.59 -6.65
C ARG A 63 -12.92 3.33 -5.96
N GLY A 64 -12.10 2.54 -6.65
CA GLY A 64 -11.53 1.31 -6.13
C GLY A 64 -10.52 1.51 -5.00
N PHE A 65 -9.88 2.69 -4.91
CA PHE A 65 -8.92 3.02 -3.85
C PHE A 65 -9.60 3.08 -2.48
N LYS A 66 -9.27 2.14 -1.60
CA LYS A 66 -9.86 2.03 -0.26
C LYS A 66 -8.94 1.31 0.72
N ALA A 67 -9.08 1.65 2.01
CA ALA A 67 -8.41 0.90 3.06
C ALA A 67 -9.26 -0.33 3.39
N GLY A 68 -8.61 -1.51 3.41
CA GLY A 68 -9.22 -2.75 3.86
C GLY A 68 -9.69 -2.68 5.32
N LYS A 69 -10.31 -3.75 5.79
CA LYS A 69 -10.58 -3.91 7.23
C LYS A 69 -9.24 -4.03 7.96
N ALA A 70 -9.13 -3.46 9.17
CA ALA A 70 -7.98 -3.73 10.02
C ALA A 70 -8.09 -5.17 10.55
N TYR A 71 -7.01 -5.93 10.45
CA TYR A 71 -6.93 -7.33 10.86
C TYR A 71 -5.62 -7.60 11.59
N LYS A 72 -5.53 -8.72 12.30
CA LYS A 72 -4.27 -9.15 12.91
C LYS A 72 -3.45 -9.92 11.87
N TYR A 73 -2.27 -9.42 11.53
CA TYR A 73 -1.30 -10.11 10.69
C TYR A 73 -0.08 -10.41 11.56
N ARG A 74 0.26 -11.70 11.73
CA ARG A 74 1.35 -12.12 12.62
C ARG A 74 1.27 -11.48 14.02
N GLY A 75 0.06 -11.48 14.62
CA GLY A 75 -0.18 -10.96 15.97
C GLY A 75 -0.39 -9.44 16.09
N VAL A 76 0.01 -8.64 15.09
CA VAL A 76 -0.09 -7.17 15.14
C VAL A 76 -1.22 -6.63 14.27
N TRP A 77 -1.80 -5.49 14.65
CA TRP A 77 -2.80 -4.82 13.82
C TRP A 77 -2.17 -4.38 12.50
N SER A 78 -2.87 -4.65 11.40
CA SER A 78 -2.44 -4.33 10.05
C SER A 78 -3.64 -3.97 9.19
N VAL A 79 -3.39 -3.20 8.12
CA VAL A 79 -4.40 -2.85 7.12
C VAL A 79 -3.76 -2.82 5.74
N ARG A 80 -4.53 -3.20 4.72
CA ARG A 80 -4.11 -3.06 3.33
C ARG A 80 -4.62 -1.74 2.77
N ALA A 81 -3.74 -0.97 2.14
CA ALA A 81 -4.12 0.06 1.20
C ALA A 81 -4.20 -0.56 -0.19
N LEU A 82 -5.39 -0.61 -0.78
CA LEU A 82 -5.64 -1.37 -2.00
C LEU A 82 -6.51 -0.60 -2.97
N ASN A 83 -6.48 -1.05 -4.23
CA ASN A 83 -7.50 -0.73 -5.21
C ASN A 83 -8.25 -2.03 -5.56
N SER A 84 -9.58 -2.03 -5.45
CA SER A 84 -10.38 -3.25 -5.71
C SER A 84 -10.70 -3.51 -7.18
N SER A 85 -10.19 -2.70 -8.10
CA SER A 85 -10.47 -2.87 -9.52
C SER A 85 -9.68 -4.06 -10.08
N PRO A 86 -10.29 -4.97 -10.86
CA PRO A 86 -9.64 -6.20 -11.34
C PRO A 86 -8.33 -5.95 -12.08
N HIS A 87 -8.27 -4.88 -12.89
CA HIS A 87 -7.13 -4.60 -13.77
C HIS A 87 -6.09 -3.64 -13.16
N VAL A 88 -6.23 -3.25 -11.89
CA VAL A 88 -5.35 -2.23 -11.31
C VAL A 88 -3.88 -2.67 -11.23
N HIS A 89 -3.64 -3.96 -10.98
CA HIS A 89 -2.29 -4.51 -10.93
C HIS A 89 -1.61 -4.43 -12.30
N LEU A 90 -2.34 -4.67 -13.39
CA LEU A 90 -1.81 -4.51 -14.76
C LEU A 90 -1.40 -3.06 -15.04
N ILE A 91 -2.16 -2.09 -14.52
CA ILE A 91 -1.85 -0.66 -14.68
C ILE A 91 -0.67 -0.25 -13.77
N ASN A 92 -0.59 -0.80 -12.56
CA ASN A 92 0.47 -0.45 -11.61
C ASN A 92 1.81 -1.12 -11.96
N ASP A 93 1.79 -2.44 -12.18
CA ASP A 93 2.98 -3.29 -12.29
C ASP A 93 3.39 -3.52 -13.75
N GLY A 94 2.48 -3.29 -14.69
CA GLY A 94 2.67 -3.62 -16.09
C GLY A 94 2.20 -5.04 -16.42
N TYR A 95 2.23 -5.38 -17.69
CA TYR A 95 1.83 -6.70 -18.17
C TYR A 95 2.41 -7.02 -19.54
N MET A 96 2.52 -8.31 -19.84
CA MET A 96 2.83 -8.77 -21.18
C MET A 96 1.55 -8.72 -22.04
N TRP A 97 1.57 -7.90 -23.08
CA TRP A 97 0.47 -7.81 -24.03
C TRP A 97 0.69 -8.82 -25.16
N THR A 98 -0.32 -9.62 -25.42
CA THR A 98 -0.31 -10.62 -26.49
C THR A 98 -1.54 -10.42 -27.36
N PRO A 99 -1.40 -10.38 -28.70
CA PRO A 99 -2.52 -10.26 -29.60
C PRO A 99 -3.42 -11.50 -29.51
N HIS A 100 -4.72 -11.28 -29.36
CA HIS A 100 -5.67 -12.40 -29.35
C HIS A 100 -5.77 -13.07 -30.73
N LYS A 101 -5.77 -14.40 -30.76
CA LYS A 101 -5.92 -15.19 -32.01
C LYS A 101 -7.24 -14.93 -32.74
N LYS A 102 -8.28 -14.54 -32.01
CA LYS A 102 -9.63 -14.19 -32.48
C LYS A 102 -9.99 -12.78 -32.00
N VAL A 103 -10.99 -12.17 -32.62
CA VAL A 103 -11.55 -10.89 -32.16
C VAL A 103 -12.07 -11.05 -30.73
N ALA A 104 -11.57 -10.23 -29.81
CA ALA A 104 -11.99 -10.27 -28.41
C ALA A 104 -13.45 -9.81 -28.27
N ARG A 105 -14.16 -10.32 -27.27
CA ARG A 105 -15.55 -9.95 -27.00
C ARG A 105 -15.65 -8.43 -26.76
N GLY A 106 -16.50 -7.76 -27.55
CA GLY A 106 -16.67 -6.30 -27.50
C GLY A 106 -15.67 -5.49 -28.34
N GLN A 107 -14.89 -6.15 -29.19
CA GLN A 107 -14.03 -5.50 -30.19
C GLN A 107 -14.57 -5.79 -31.60
N SER A 108 -14.37 -4.85 -32.52
CA SER A 108 -14.78 -4.99 -33.93
C SER A 108 -13.67 -5.52 -34.83
N HIS A 109 -12.41 -5.39 -34.41
CA HIS A 109 -11.24 -5.72 -35.21
C HIS A 109 -10.33 -6.71 -34.48
N LYS A 110 -9.66 -7.56 -35.27
CA LYS A 110 -8.63 -8.46 -34.74
C LYS A 110 -7.40 -7.64 -34.36
N GLN A 111 -6.85 -7.91 -33.18
CA GLN A 111 -5.57 -7.33 -32.78
C GLN A 111 -4.46 -7.94 -33.64
N THR A 112 -3.58 -7.09 -34.15
CA THR A 112 -2.40 -7.46 -34.95
C THR A 112 -1.16 -6.90 -34.27
N GLY A 113 -0.04 -7.60 -34.40
CA GLY A 113 1.23 -7.22 -33.78
C GLY A 113 1.97 -8.40 -33.16
N GLU A 114 3.07 -8.08 -32.48
CA GLU A 114 3.90 -9.03 -31.73
C GLU A 114 3.66 -8.89 -30.23
N GLU A 115 4.04 -9.91 -29.48
CA GLU A 115 4.04 -9.87 -28.03
C GLU A 115 5.00 -8.78 -27.53
N LYS A 116 4.54 -7.95 -26.59
CA LYS A 116 5.35 -6.87 -26.04
C LYS A 116 5.00 -6.58 -24.58
N PHE A 117 6.02 -6.21 -23.81
CA PHE A 117 5.81 -5.76 -22.45
C PHE A 117 5.29 -4.32 -22.41
N ILE A 118 4.21 -4.10 -21.68
CA ILE A 118 3.67 -2.77 -21.39
C ILE A 118 4.08 -2.41 -19.95
N PRO A 119 4.91 -1.38 -19.75
CA PRO A 119 5.35 -0.99 -18.43
C PRO A 119 4.19 -0.43 -17.60
N GLY A 120 4.25 -0.70 -16.28
CA GLY A 120 3.32 -0.15 -15.32
C GLY A 120 3.63 1.31 -14.98
N PHE A 121 2.67 1.99 -14.37
CA PHE A 121 2.83 3.37 -13.89
C PHE A 121 3.45 3.45 -12.49
N HIS A 122 3.54 2.33 -11.77
CA HIS A 122 4.13 2.19 -10.44
C HIS A 122 3.63 3.22 -9.40
N PHE A 123 2.37 3.68 -9.53
CA PHE A 123 1.81 4.73 -8.69
C PHE A 123 1.67 4.32 -7.21
N MET A 124 1.50 3.02 -6.91
CA MET A 124 1.44 2.53 -5.53
C MET A 124 2.80 2.61 -4.84
N GLU A 125 3.89 2.28 -5.55
CA GLU A 125 5.25 2.33 -5.00
C GLU A 125 5.67 3.77 -4.74
N GLU A 126 5.44 4.67 -5.70
CA GLU A 126 5.71 6.09 -5.55
C GLU A 126 4.91 6.71 -4.39
N ALA A 127 3.64 6.35 -4.26
CA ALA A 127 2.82 6.78 -3.14
C ALA A 127 3.28 6.23 -1.79
N ALA A 128 3.79 4.99 -1.75
CA ALA A 128 4.36 4.39 -0.55
C ALA A 128 5.63 5.13 -0.11
N LYS A 129 6.54 5.44 -1.04
CA LYS A 129 7.74 6.25 -0.76
C LYS A 129 7.38 7.63 -0.24
N ALA A 130 6.41 8.30 -0.87
CA ALA A 130 5.93 9.60 -0.41
C ALA A 130 5.14 9.53 0.92
N PHE A 131 4.65 8.35 1.32
CA PHE A 131 3.93 8.12 2.56
C PHE A 131 4.85 7.97 3.77
N GLU A 132 6.01 7.34 3.57
CA GLU A 132 6.91 6.84 4.60
C GLU A 132 7.30 7.88 5.66
N SER A 133 7.79 9.05 5.25
CA SER A 133 8.23 10.08 6.20
C SER A 133 7.09 10.57 7.12
N GLY A 134 5.90 10.76 6.55
CA GLY A 134 4.72 11.14 7.33
C GLY A 134 4.27 10.04 8.28
N TYR A 135 4.38 8.78 7.84
CA TYR A 135 4.05 7.63 8.70
C TYR A 135 4.96 7.56 9.92
N TYR A 136 6.26 7.85 9.78
CA TYR A 136 7.17 7.88 10.93
C TYR A 136 6.79 8.96 11.95
N SER A 137 6.44 10.17 11.50
CA SER A 137 5.92 11.21 12.40
C SER A 137 4.61 10.80 13.08
N ASP A 138 3.71 10.15 12.33
CA ASP A 138 2.44 9.65 12.88
C ASP A 138 2.66 8.53 13.92
N VAL A 139 3.68 7.68 13.73
CA VAL A 139 4.08 6.66 14.71
C VAL A 139 4.63 7.31 15.98
N GLU A 140 5.47 8.33 15.87
CA GLU A 140 6.00 9.05 17.02
C GLU A 140 4.89 9.72 17.85
N GLU A 141 3.95 10.41 17.18
CA GLU A 141 2.77 10.99 17.84
C GLU A 141 1.93 9.91 18.53
N PHE A 142 1.72 8.77 17.86
CA PHE A 142 1.00 7.64 18.44
C PHE A 142 1.69 7.08 19.68
N LEU A 143 3.02 6.92 19.64
CA LEU A 143 3.81 6.45 20.79
C LEU A 143 3.69 7.39 21.98
N GLN A 144 3.76 8.70 21.76
CA GLN A 144 3.52 9.69 22.80
C GLN A 144 2.11 9.56 23.39
N GLU A 145 1.08 9.41 22.55
CA GLU A 145 -0.30 9.23 23.00
C GLU A 145 -0.48 7.98 23.87
N VAL A 146 0.08 6.85 23.47
CA VAL A 146 -0.07 5.59 24.23
C VAL A 146 0.74 5.60 25.52
N PHE A 147 1.94 6.19 25.55
CA PHE A 147 2.71 6.33 26.79
C PHE A 147 2.02 7.24 27.81
N ILE A 148 1.45 8.38 27.37
CA ILE A 148 0.65 9.25 28.25
C ILE A 148 -0.56 8.50 28.84
N LYS A 149 -1.13 7.58 28.08
CA LYS A 149 -2.27 6.75 28.51
C LYS A 149 -1.87 5.53 29.36
N GLY A 150 -0.58 5.36 29.65
CA GLY A 150 -0.08 4.31 30.54
C GLY A 150 0.24 2.98 29.85
N LEU A 151 0.65 3.02 28.57
CA LEU A 151 1.36 1.89 27.95
C LEU A 151 2.67 1.59 28.70
#